data_AF-A0A6N1E4I9-F1
#
_entry.id   AF-A0A6N1E4I9-F1
#
_cell.length_a   1.000
_cell.length_b   1.000
_cell.length_c   1.000
_cell.angle_alpha   90.00
_cell.angle_beta   90.00
_cell.angle_gamma   90.00
#
_symmetry.space_group_name_H-M   'P 1'
#
loop_
_entity.id
_entity.type
_entity.pdbx_description
1 polymer ?
#
loop_
_entity_poly.entity_id
_entity_poly.type
_entity_poly.pdbx_seq_one_letter_code
_entity_poly.pdbx_strand_id
1 'polypeptide(L)'
;MEEKLEDNVIDFDKLKSLAEEYNEHNQEAKRIKKEIESELGGLDFEINERLNDGGVLSYKPSTTVTKVDRKMLLNLLYKIIIDADRENEKIPNDEELKDKIQSECTVEKEVKWKVTIKKGKNVN
;
A
#
# COMPACT_ATOMS: atom_id res chain seq x y z
N MET A 1 8.70 34.59 -45.07
CA MET A 1 8.86 34.70 -43.62
C MET A 1 8.97 33.27 -43.14
N GLU A 2 10.19 32.74 -43.17
CA GLU A 2 10.46 31.31 -42.92
C GLU A 2 10.70 31.12 -41.42
N GLU A 3 9.89 30.25 -40.84
CA GLU A 3 9.99 29.77 -39.47
C GLU A 3 11.29 28.98 -39.32
N LYS A 4 12.24 29.49 -38.53
CA LYS A 4 13.42 28.73 -38.11
C LYS A 4 12.99 27.71 -37.06
N LEU A 5 12.77 26.47 -37.47
CA LEU A 5 12.83 25.33 -36.57
C LEU A 5 14.31 25.14 -36.23
N GLU A 6 14.70 25.54 -35.02
CA GLU A 6 16.01 25.19 -34.46
C GLU A 6 16.11 23.67 -34.35
N ASP A 7 17.14 23.08 -34.95
CA ASP A 7 17.45 21.66 -34.88
C ASP A 7 17.62 21.24 -33.42
N ASN A 8 16.61 20.55 -32.86
CA ASN A 8 16.72 19.85 -31.60
C ASN A 8 17.58 18.59 -31.78
N VAL A 9 18.90 18.78 -31.91
CA VAL A 9 19.86 17.67 -31.90
C VAL A 9 19.95 17.14 -30.47
N ILE A 10 19.36 15.97 -30.23
CA ILE A 10 19.44 15.27 -28.95
C ILE A 10 20.80 14.60 -28.83
N ASP A 11 21.55 14.95 -27.79
CA ASP A 11 22.81 14.28 -27.41
C ASP A 11 22.50 12.97 -26.67
N PHE A 12 22.59 11.86 -27.40
CA PHE A 12 22.28 10.52 -26.89
C PHE A 12 23.31 10.01 -25.86
N ASP A 13 24.59 10.41 -25.96
CA ASP A 13 25.62 9.99 -25.02
C ASP A 13 25.41 10.66 -23.66
N LYS A 14 25.00 11.93 -23.68
CA LYS A 14 24.56 12.64 -22.48
C LYS A 14 23.31 12.01 -21.87
N LEU A 15 22.31 11.66 -22.68
CA LEU A 15 21.09 10.99 -22.18
C LEU A 15 21.40 9.65 -21.52
N LYS A 16 22.29 8.85 -22.12
CA LYS A 16 22.69 7.56 -21.56
C LYS A 16 23.39 7.74 -20.21
N SER A 17 24.32 8.69 -20.11
CA SER A 17 25.02 9.00 -18.86
C SER A 17 24.03 9.42 -17.77
N LEU A 18 23.05 10.26 -18.09
CA LEU A 18 22.00 10.68 -17.15
C LEU A 18 21.09 9.52 -16.71
N ALA A 19 20.79 8.58 -17.61
CA ALA A 19 19.99 7.40 -17.27
C ALA A 19 20.72 6.43 -16.34
N GLU A 20 22.03 6.27 -16.53
CA GLU A 20 22.90 5.49 -15.64
C GLU A 20 22.95 6.13 -14.25
N GLU A 21 23.21 7.44 -14.18
CA GLU A 21 23.23 8.20 -12.93
C GLU A 21 21.88 8.13 -12.18
N TYR A 22 20.76 8.27 -12.91
CA TYR A 22 19.42 8.11 -12.34
C TYR A 22 19.21 6.73 -11.72
N ASN A 23 19.67 5.68 -12.39
CA ASN A 23 19.52 4.31 -11.90
C ASN A 23 20.33 4.08 -10.62
N GLU A 24 21.55 4.61 -10.55
CA GLU A 24 22.39 4.54 -9.36
C GLU A 24 21.73 5.26 -8.17
N HIS A 25 21.29 6.51 -8.36
CA HIS A 25 20.57 7.26 -7.32
C HIS A 25 19.29 6.55 -6.85
N ASN A 26 18.57 5.89 -7.76
CA ASN A 26 17.36 5.14 -7.41
C ASN A 26 17.67 3.87 -6.60
N GLN A 27 18.77 3.18 -6.91
CA GLN A 27 19.22 2.03 -6.11
C GLN A 27 19.62 2.49 -4.70
N GLU A 28 20.37 3.58 -4.61
CA GLU A 28 20.81 4.15 -3.35
C GLU A 28 19.63 4.64 -2.50
N ALA A 29 18.67 5.33 -3.11
CA ALA A 29 17.44 5.74 -2.43
C ALA A 29 16.65 4.54 -1.87
N LYS A 30 16.60 3.42 -2.60
CA LYS A 30 15.97 2.18 -2.12
C LYS A 30 16.73 1.56 -0.96
N ARG A 31 18.06 1.58 -0.99
CA ARG A 31 18.91 1.09 0.11
C ARG A 31 18.67 1.89 1.38
N ILE A 32 18.78 3.22 1.30
CA ILE A 32 18.54 4.13 2.42
C ILE A 32 17.12 3.96 2.98
N LYS A 33 16.11 3.81 2.10
CA LYS A 33 14.75 3.54 2.54
C LYS A 33 14.66 2.28 3.39
N LYS A 34 15.31 1.18 2.99
CA LYS A 34 15.32 -0.07 3.76
C LYS A 34 16.00 0.09 5.12
N GLU A 35 17.05 0.90 5.21
CA GLU A 35 17.72 1.20 6.48
C GLU A 35 16.78 1.97 7.41
N ILE A 36 16.12 3.01 6.91
CA ILE A 36 15.09 3.74 7.68
C ILE A 36 13.99 2.78 8.15
N GLU A 37 13.51 1.91 7.28
CA GLU A 37 12.51 0.90 7.61
C GLU A 37 12.99 -0.10 8.67
N SER A 38 14.27 -0.48 8.66
CA SER A 38 14.87 -1.36 9.65
C SER A 38 15.00 -0.70 11.02
N GLU A 39 15.38 0.57 11.08
CA GLU A 39 15.48 1.34 12.32
C GLU A 39 14.11 1.59 12.97
N LEU A 40 13.08 1.72 12.14
CA LEU A 40 11.70 1.93 12.60
C LEU A 40 10.97 0.62 12.90
N GLY A 41 11.49 -0.51 12.44
CA GLY A 41 10.90 -1.82 12.64
C GLY A 41 10.85 -2.19 14.12
N GLY A 42 9.66 -2.46 14.64
CA GLY A 42 9.44 -2.82 16.05
C GLY A 42 9.09 -1.65 16.95
N LEU A 43 8.94 -0.44 16.41
CA LEU A 43 8.35 0.67 17.15
C LEU A 43 6.82 0.54 17.17
N ASP A 44 6.24 0.67 18.37
CA ASP A 44 4.79 0.58 18.62
C ASP A 44 4.08 1.95 18.57
N PHE A 45 4.78 3.02 18.19
CA PHE A 45 4.25 4.38 18.13
C PHE A 45 4.39 5.02 16.74
N GLU A 46 3.52 5.98 16.44
CA GLU A 46 3.56 6.73 15.19
C GLU A 46 4.68 7.78 15.21
N ILE A 47 5.35 7.96 14.06
CA ILE A 47 6.30 9.06 13.85
C ILE A 47 5.76 9.97 12.74
N ASN A 48 5.85 11.27 12.95
CA ASN A 48 5.50 12.27 11.96
C ASN A 48 6.43 13.48 12.10
N GLU A 49 7.57 13.41 11.43
CA GLU A 49 8.65 14.39 11.57
C GLU A 49 8.88 15.18 10.29
N ARG A 50 9.21 16.46 10.44
CA ARG A 50 9.58 17.32 9.32
C ARG A 50 11.05 17.13 8.98
N LEU A 51 11.34 17.00 7.70
CA LEU A 51 12.70 17.00 7.18
C LEU A 51 13.19 18.44 6.98
N ASN A 52 14.51 18.60 6.95
CA ASN A 52 15.16 19.91 6.79
C ASN A 52 14.78 20.62 5.48
N ASP A 53 14.39 19.87 4.45
CA ASP A 53 13.93 20.39 3.16
C ASP A 53 12.42 20.69 3.12
N GLY A 54 11.74 20.65 4.28
CA GLY A 54 10.30 20.79 4.38
C GLY A 54 9.52 19.53 4.00
N GLY A 55 10.21 18.42 3.70
CA GLY A 55 9.61 17.11 3.55
C GLY A 55 9.06 16.56 4.87
N VAL A 56 8.42 15.38 4.79
CA VAL A 56 7.85 14.71 5.97
C VAL A 56 8.21 13.23 5.95
N LEU A 57 8.76 12.75 7.07
CA LEU A 57 8.88 11.34 7.39
C LEU A 57 7.69 10.93 8.25
N SER A 58 6.88 10.00 7.74
CA SER A 58 5.77 9.42 8.49
C SER A 58 5.93 7.91 8.60
N TYR A 59 5.78 7.40 9.82
CA TYR A 59 5.72 5.97 10.16
C TYR A 59 4.45 5.70 10.95
N LYS A 60 3.78 4.59 10.60
CA LYS A 60 2.67 4.05 11.38
C LYS A 60 3.00 2.60 11.75
N PRO A 61 2.93 2.25 13.05
CA PRO A 61 3.16 0.90 13.51
C PRO A 61 2.12 -0.03 12.90
N SER A 62 2.48 -1.31 12.78
CA SER A 62 1.55 -2.33 12.34
C SER A 62 0.45 -2.51 13.38
N THR A 63 -0.79 -2.28 12.98
CA THR A 63 -1.96 -2.61 13.80
C THR A 63 -2.61 -3.87 13.26
N THR A 64 -3.04 -4.74 14.16
CA THR A 64 -3.92 -5.84 13.79
C THR A 64 -5.30 -5.25 13.53
N VAL A 65 -5.77 -5.37 12.29
CA VAL A 65 -7.15 -5.00 11.95
C VAL A 65 -7.94 -6.24 11.63
N THR A 66 -9.11 -6.29 12.22
CA THR A 66 -10.12 -7.30 11.96
C THR A 66 -10.74 -7.03 10.59
N LYS A 67 -10.63 -7.98 9.65
CA LYS A 67 -11.18 -7.82 8.30
C LYS A 67 -11.93 -9.08 7.89
N VAL A 68 -13.05 -8.89 7.18
CA VAL A 68 -13.77 -10.00 6.55
C VAL A 68 -12.93 -10.58 5.41
N ASP A 69 -12.64 -11.86 5.49
CA ASP A 69 -12.04 -12.64 4.42
C ASP A 69 -13.10 -12.99 3.38
N ARG A 70 -12.88 -12.51 2.16
CA ARG A 70 -13.83 -12.68 1.05
C ARG A 70 -14.00 -14.14 0.64
N LYS A 71 -12.96 -14.96 0.73
CA LYS A 71 -13.03 -16.37 0.36
C LYS A 71 -13.88 -17.14 1.37
N MET A 72 -13.69 -16.87 2.66
CA MET A 72 -14.51 -17.45 3.73
C MET A 72 -15.97 -17.02 3.61
N LEU A 73 -16.23 -15.74 3.33
CA LEU A 73 -17.59 -15.24 3.08
C LEU A 73 -18.27 -15.96 1.91
N LEU A 74 -17.58 -16.11 0.78
CA LEU A 74 -18.14 -16.80 -0.39
C LEU A 74 -18.43 -18.28 -0.09
N ASN A 75 -17.56 -18.95 0.65
CA ASN A 75 -17.78 -20.33 1.07
C ASN A 75 -19.00 -20.46 1.99
N LEU A 76 -19.15 -19.54 2.96
CA LEU A 76 -20.30 -19.50 3.87
C LEU A 76 -21.60 -19.31 3.08
N LEU A 77 -21.64 -18.33 2.17
CA LEU A 77 -22.83 -18.09 1.33
C LEU A 77 -23.17 -19.28 0.44
N TYR A 78 -22.16 -19.91 -0.16
CA TYR A 78 -22.34 -21.08 -1.00
C TYR A 78 -22.90 -22.27 -0.20
N LYS A 79 -22.37 -22.48 1.01
CA LYS A 79 -22.86 -23.50 1.94
C LYS A 79 -24.32 -23.27 2.30
N ILE A 80 -24.69 -22.05 2.69
CA ILE A 80 -26.08 -21.68 3.02
C ILE A 80 -27.04 -21.98 1.86
N ILE A 81 -26.63 -21.68 0.62
CA ILE A 81 -27.45 -21.95 -0.57
C ILE A 81 -27.62 -23.47 -0.78
N ILE A 82 -26.56 -24.26 -0.62
CA ILE A 82 -26.62 -25.72 -0.76
C ILE A 82 -27.48 -26.35 0.34
N ASP A 83 -27.29 -25.95 1.58
CA ASP A 83 -28.00 -26.52 2.73
C ASP A 83 -29.51 -26.21 2.63
N ALA A 84 -29.87 -25.01 2.15
CA ALA A 84 -31.25 -24.65 1.87
C ALA A 84 -31.88 -25.47 0.72
N ASP A 85 -31.11 -25.78 -0.33
CA ASP A 85 -31.59 -26.52 -1.51
C ASP A 85 -31.68 -28.04 -1.26
N ARG A 86 -30.72 -28.61 -0.52
CA ARG A 86 -30.58 -30.07 -0.35
C ARG A 86 -31.10 -30.60 0.98
N GLU A 87 -30.89 -29.86 2.06
CA GLU A 87 -31.24 -30.29 3.42
C GLU A 87 -32.55 -29.64 3.90
N ASN A 88 -33.16 -28.79 3.05
CA ASN A 88 -34.37 -28.02 3.36
C ASN A 88 -34.19 -27.17 4.62
N GLU A 89 -32.94 -26.75 4.89
CA GLU A 89 -32.61 -25.89 6.01
C GLU A 89 -33.12 -24.48 5.80
N LYS A 90 -33.48 -23.81 6.90
CA LYS A 90 -33.98 -22.44 6.86
C LYS A 90 -32.83 -21.48 6.52
N ILE A 91 -33.03 -20.67 5.48
CA ILE A 91 -32.12 -19.57 5.15
C ILE A 91 -32.02 -18.61 6.36
N PRO A 92 -30.80 -18.33 6.86
CA PRO A 92 -30.60 -17.39 7.96
C PRO A 92 -31.15 -16.01 7.64
N ASN A 93 -31.70 -15.32 8.64
CA ASN A 93 -32.08 -13.93 8.51
C ASN A 93 -30.85 -13.00 8.58
N ASP A 94 -31.05 -11.71 8.33
CA ASP A 94 -29.96 -10.71 8.26
C ASP A 94 -29.11 -10.61 9.54
N GLU A 95 -29.70 -10.79 10.72
CA GLU A 95 -28.96 -10.77 11.99
C GLU A 95 -28.13 -12.04 12.16
N GLU A 96 -28.73 -13.21 11.91
CA GLU A 96 -28.02 -14.50 11.96
C GLU A 96 -26.88 -14.56 10.95
N LEU A 97 -27.07 -13.97 9.76
CA LEU A 97 -26.04 -13.89 8.73
C LEU A 97 -24.87 -13.00 9.17
N LYS A 98 -25.17 -11.84 9.80
CA LYS A 98 -24.12 -10.96 10.34
C LYS A 98 -23.30 -11.67 11.40
N ASP A 99 -23.94 -12.39 12.32
CA ASP A 99 -23.26 -13.13 13.38
C ASP A 99 -22.36 -14.24 12.83
N LYS A 100 -22.82 -14.97 11.80
CA LYS A 100 -22.00 -15.98 11.11
C LYS A 100 -20.82 -15.36 10.34
N ILE A 101 -21.01 -14.22 9.68
CA ILE A 101 -19.92 -13.52 9.00
C ILE A 101 -18.89 -13.03 10.01
N GLN A 102 -19.35 -12.48 11.13
CA GLN A 102 -18.47 -11.97 12.17
C GLN A 102 -17.66 -13.08 12.84
N SER A 103 -18.27 -14.23 13.09
CA SER A 103 -17.62 -15.36 13.76
C SER A 103 -16.78 -16.25 12.84
N GLU A 104 -17.23 -16.51 11.61
CA GLU A 104 -16.61 -17.50 10.72
C GLU A 104 -15.78 -16.89 9.60
N CYS A 105 -16.06 -15.63 9.21
CA CYS A 105 -15.45 -15.02 8.03
C CYS A 105 -14.46 -13.91 8.37
N THR A 106 -14.22 -13.66 9.64
CA THR A 106 -13.40 -12.55 10.08
C THR A 106 -12.01 -13.02 10.47
N VAL A 107 -10.99 -12.41 9.87
CA VAL A 107 -9.60 -12.73 10.14
C VAL A 107 -8.87 -11.51 10.69
N GLU A 108 -7.99 -11.75 11.64
CA GLU A 108 -7.01 -10.76 12.07
C GLU A 108 -5.96 -10.63 10.98
N LYS A 109 -5.81 -9.42 10.44
CA LYS A 109 -4.81 -9.10 9.45
C LYS A 109 -3.84 -8.10 10.03
N GLU A 110 -2.59 -8.48 10.08
CA GLU A 110 -1.49 -7.58 10.40
C GLU A 110 -1.37 -6.56 9.25
N VAL A 111 -1.70 -5.30 9.52
CA VAL A 111 -1.42 -4.22 8.58
C VAL A 111 0.07 -3.98 8.65
N LYS A 112 0.81 -4.32 7.58
CA LYS A 112 2.25 -4.04 7.51
C LYS A 112 2.49 -2.54 7.79
N TRP A 113 3.50 -2.26 8.61
CA TRP A 113 3.95 -0.89 8.86
C TRP A 113 4.26 -0.19 7.52
N LYS A 114 4.04 1.12 7.47
CA LYS A 114 4.20 1.92 6.24
C LYS A 114 5.04 3.15 6.52
N VAL A 115 6.25 3.18 5.96
CA VAL A 115 7.09 4.37 5.91
C VAL A 115 6.74 5.17 4.65
N THR A 116 6.39 6.44 4.84
CA THR A 116 6.16 7.39 3.74
C THR A 116 7.09 8.58 3.90
N ILE A 117 7.89 8.85 2.87
CA ILE A 117 8.75 10.04 2.78
C ILE A 117 8.17 10.92 1.67
N LYS A 118 7.75 12.13 2.01
CA LYS A 118 7.22 13.11 1.05
C LYS A 118 8.19 14.26 0.91
N LYS A 119 8.49 14.67 -0.33
CA LYS A 119 9.25 15.89 -0.61
C LYS A 119 8.44 17.13 -0.19
N GLY A 120 9.11 18.11 0.39
CA GLY A 120 8.50 19.40 0.70
C GLY A 120 7.98 20.08 -0.57
N LYS A 121 6.80 20.72 -0.49
CA LYS A 121 6.41 21.68 -1.52
C LYS A 121 7.21 22.96 -1.25
N ASN A 122 8.16 23.29 -2.13
CA ASN A 122 8.69 24.63 -2.18
C ASN A 122 7.53 25.56 -2.54
N VAL A 123 7.04 26.33 -1.57
CA VAL A 123 6.19 27.48 -1.84
C VAL A 123 7.16 28.58 -2.23
N ASN A 124 7.34 28.78 -3.54
CA ASN A 124 7.95 30.00 -4.08
C ASN A 124 7.02 31.19 -3.81
#